data_AF-A0A4E9EX23-F1
#
_entry.id   AF-A0A4E9EX23-F1
#
_cell.length_a   1.000
_cell.length_b   1.000
_cell.length_c   1.000
_cell.angle_alpha   90.00
_cell.angle_beta   90.00
_cell.angle_gamma   90.00
#
_symmetry.space_group_name_H-M   'P 1'
#
loop_
_entity.id
_entity.type
_entity.pdbx_description
1 polymer ?
#
loop_
_entity_poly.entity_id
_entity_poly.type
_entity_poly.pdbx_seq_one_letter_code
_entity_poly.pdbx_strand_id
1 'polypeptide(L)'
;MSEWWTLNGGYTWRLVAQVVDDGRVGFNRSCIDLEPWQIVSYTLSVVCFFIWLRRLLKANRPLSTCIRALIFSAFRMMPWVNTQIKEEMEKARRDLEETIHQYDKRKEFYKFLPEHGLATNNIIHEAELYKTMSEFSFHEGHVSGVIFTDVDKEHRALLQKVFEMFVYSDSLYPNLFPGCRKMEAEIVRIVASLLHGGPGSCGTVTSNDTESNILACFAYRNRAFSRGIRHPEMLVPATAHASFDKAAKVLQMRIRHIPVDKNQRVDVGAMKRAISNETCMLVASAPNYAFGTIDNIEAISELSQRYGIPLHVDATLGGFILSIMERCDFAVKSFDFRVPGVTSISCDIQKYGFAPNGTSLILYRDSSLLHYQYFCDSEWPGGIYMTPTLAGNRDGCAIALTWATLLYNGRRGYVKRTEAIINAVREIRTGIEKCLHIQLLCESDVTTVAFTTRGLNVYALADRMNKLGWVLSTLQNPPAVHICVTLNHTKSGVVENFLRELNMACEDLVSNPEFSHQSRTAAIYGMVSAVPDLVEEISQMYLDSCYAMPLPPSGRTLSVEGRKKSLIPD
;
A
#
# COMPACT_ATOMS: atom_id res chain seq x y z
N MET A 1 38.65 -40.30 28.74
CA MET A 1 38.42 -38.93 28.25
C MET A 1 39.53 -37.99 28.75
N SER A 2 40.80 -38.37 28.56
CA SER A 2 41.97 -37.70 29.17
C SER A 2 43.10 -37.39 28.16
N GLU A 3 42.80 -37.32 26.86
CA GLU A 3 43.82 -37.12 25.80
C GLU A 3 43.49 -35.97 24.83
N TRP A 4 42.74 -34.94 25.26
CA TRP A 4 42.51 -33.71 24.46
C TRP A 4 43.16 -32.45 25.04
N TRP A 5 44.01 -32.57 26.08
CA TRP A 5 44.73 -31.44 26.67
C TRP A 5 46.22 -31.48 26.33
N THR A 6 46.56 -31.45 25.04
CA THR A 6 47.95 -31.35 24.57
C THR A 6 48.35 -29.91 24.26
N LEU A 7 49.24 -29.40 25.12
CA LEU A 7 50.48 -28.64 24.81
C LEU A 7 50.46 -27.29 24.08
N ASN A 8 49.34 -26.69 23.70
CA ASN A 8 49.30 -25.24 23.33
C ASN A 8 48.09 -24.45 23.83
N GLY A 9 47.11 -25.09 24.50
CA GLY A 9 45.95 -24.40 25.08
C GLY A 9 46.18 -23.80 26.47
N GLY A 10 47.10 -24.35 27.27
CA GLY A 10 47.31 -23.91 28.66
C GLY A 10 47.96 -22.53 28.80
N TYR A 11 48.79 -22.13 27.83
CA TYR A 11 49.49 -20.85 27.87
C TYR A 11 48.56 -19.69 27.50
N THR A 12 47.68 -19.89 26.51
CA THR A 12 46.65 -18.93 26.11
C THR A 12 45.63 -18.71 27.23
N TRP A 13 45.18 -19.77 27.92
CA TRP A 13 44.27 -19.59 29.06
C TRP A 13 44.90 -18.87 30.25
N ARG A 14 46.18 -19.09 30.55
CA ARG A 14 46.89 -18.34 31.59
C ARG A 14 47.05 -16.86 31.25
N LEU A 15 47.39 -16.55 29.99
CA LEU A 15 47.53 -15.16 29.54
C LEU A 15 46.18 -14.43 29.60
N VAL A 16 45.10 -15.09 29.17
CA VAL A 16 43.73 -14.56 29.29
C VAL A 16 43.37 -14.35 30.77
N ALA A 17 43.65 -15.31 31.65
CA ALA A 17 43.36 -15.18 33.08
C ALA A 17 44.13 -14.03 33.73
N GLN A 18 45.40 -13.84 33.37
CA GLN A 18 46.22 -12.74 33.89
C GLN A 18 45.72 -11.38 33.41
N VAL A 19 45.37 -11.24 32.13
CA VAL A 19 44.76 -10.02 31.57
C VAL A 19 43.43 -9.70 32.25
N VAL A 20 42.62 -10.72 32.55
CA VAL A 20 41.36 -10.55 33.28
C VAL A 20 41.62 -10.10 34.73
N ASP A 21 42.61 -10.65 35.41
CA ASP A 21 42.92 -10.26 36.79
C ASP A 21 43.55 -8.86 36.89
N ASP A 22 44.46 -8.51 35.97
CA ASP A 22 45.01 -7.16 35.84
C ASP A 22 43.90 -6.14 35.56
N GLY A 23 42.94 -6.49 34.69
CA GLY A 23 41.75 -5.69 34.44
C GLY A 23 40.86 -5.52 35.66
N ARG A 24 40.65 -6.59 36.44
CA ARG A 24 39.87 -6.57 37.70
C ARG A 24 40.54 -5.67 38.74
N VAL A 25 41.85 -5.81 38.94
CA VAL A 25 42.62 -5.00 39.90
C VAL A 25 42.65 -3.53 39.47
N GLY A 26 42.82 -3.27 38.17
CA GLY A 26 42.72 -1.93 37.59
C GLY A 26 41.37 -1.26 37.84
N PHE A 27 40.27 -1.97 37.53
CA PHE A 27 38.92 -1.47 37.77
C PHE A 27 38.64 -1.21 39.24
N ASN A 28 39.05 -2.12 40.13
CA ASN A 28 38.90 -1.94 41.58
C ASN A 28 39.70 -0.75 42.11
N ARG A 29 40.90 -0.48 41.58
CA ARG A 29 41.65 0.75 41.92
C ARG A 29 40.93 2.01 41.46
N SER A 30 40.34 2.00 40.26
CA SER A 30 39.61 3.17 39.75
C SER A 30 38.29 3.43 40.49
N CYS A 31 37.73 2.43 41.18
CA CYS A 31 36.48 2.57 41.95
C CYS A 31 36.70 2.70 43.46
N ILE A 32 37.94 2.83 43.94
CA ILE A 32 38.25 2.77 45.38
C ILE A 32 37.61 3.93 46.18
N ASP A 33 37.41 5.07 45.52
CA ASP A 33 36.82 6.27 46.12
C ASP A 33 35.30 6.38 45.87
N LEU A 34 34.67 5.37 45.26
CA LEU A 34 33.24 5.37 44.95
C LEU A 34 32.45 4.52 45.95
N GLU A 35 31.35 5.07 46.45
CA GLU A 35 30.42 4.31 47.29
C GLU A 35 29.66 3.26 46.44
N PRO A 36 29.26 2.10 47.01
CA PRO A 36 28.60 1.04 46.25
C PRO A 36 27.38 1.48 45.42
N TRP A 37 26.59 2.44 45.93
CA TRP A 37 25.43 2.96 45.20
C TRP A 37 25.82 3.80 43.98
N GLN A 38 26.96 4.49 44.00
CA GLN A 38 27.48 5.26 42.86
C GLN A 38 27.91 4.32 41.75
N ILE A 39 28.59 3.23 42.08
CA ILE A 39 28.99 2.19 41.12
C ILE A 39 27.74 1.59 40.45
N VAL A 40 26.72 1.25 41.24
CA VAL A 40 25.43 0.75 40.70
C VAL A 40 24.77 1.79 39.81
N SER A 41 24.69 3.05 40.24
CA SER A 41 24.07 4.15 39.48
C SER A 41 24.77 4.41 38.14
N TYR A 42 26.10 4.47 38.14
CA TYR A 42 26.88 4.64 36.91
C TYR A 42 26.71 3.45 35.98
N THR A 43 26.75 2.23 36.51
CA THR A 43 26.53 1.01 35.71
C THR A 43 25.15 1.03 35.07
N LEU A 44 24.10 1.35 35.84
CA LEU A 44 22.72 1.40 35.35
C LEU A 44 22.55 2.51 34.31
N SER A 45 23.16 3.68 34.54
CA SER A 45 23.15 4.80 33.60
C SER A 45 23.84 4.46 32.28
N VAL A 46 25.00 3.81 32.33
CA VAL A 46 25.73 3.37 31.13
C VAL A 46 24.94 2.29 30.38
N VAL A 47 24.35 1.32 31.08
CA VAL A 47 23.50 0.29 30.48
C VAL A 47 22.27 0.91 29.83
N CYS A 48 21.55 1.80 30.53
CA CYS A 48 20.42 2.54 29.99
C CYS A 48 20.82 3.39 28.78
N PHE A 49 21.98 4.05 28.81
CA PHE A 49 22.53 4.80 27.68
C PHE A 49 22.83 3.89 26.50
N PHE A 50 23.45 2.73 26.69
CA PHE A 50 23.70 1.77 25.61
C PHE A 50 22.42 1.16 25.04
N ILE A 51 21.40 0.89 25.88
CA ILE A 51 20.09 0.43 25.43
C ILE A 51 19.40 1.53 24.61
N TRP A 52 19.41 2.77 25.11
CA TRP A 52 18.86 3.93 24.42
C TRP A 52 19.58 4.20 23.09
N LEU A 53 20.92 4.18 23.10
CA LEU A 53 21.74 4.35 21.91
C LEU A 53 21.50 3.21 20.90
N ARG A 54 21.40 1.96 21.35
CA ARG A 54 21.01 0.84 20.47
C ARG A 54 19.62 1.03 19.89
N ARG A 55 18.64 1.49 20.69
CA ARG A 55 17.28 1.78 20.19
C ARG A 55 17.30 2.91 19.16
N LEU A 56 18.09 3.95 19.37
CA LEU A 56 18.26 5.03 18.39
C LEU A 56 18.96 4.56 17.12
N LEU A 57 20.02 3.78 17.23
CA LEU A 57 20.74 3.23 16.07
C LEU A 57 19.91 2.21 15.30
N LYS A 58 18.99 1.50 15.97
CA LYS A 58 18.02 0.59 15.36
C LYS A 58 16.71 1.27 14.96
N ALA A 59 16.50 2.55 15.30
CA ALA A 59 15.30 3.27 14.91
C ALA A 59 15.36 3.54 13.41
N ASN A 60 14.27 3.26 12.70
CA ASN A 60 14.20 3.37 11.24
C ASN A 60 14.24 4.83 10.71
N ARG A 61 14.39 5.83 11.60
CA ARG A 61 14.40 7.25 11.23
C ARG A 61 15.82 7.82 11.38
N PRO A 62 16.28 8.67 10.44
CA PRO A 62 17.53 9.40 10.58
C PRO A 62 17.60 10.17 11.90
N LEU A 63 18.78 10.26 12.52
CA LEU A 63 18.96 10.94 13.81
C LEU A 63 18.52 12.41 13.76
N SER A 64 18.74 13.07 12.62
CA SER A 64 18.29 14.45 12.37
C SER A 64 16.77 14.61 12.42
N THR A 65 16.02 13.64 11.90
CA THR A 65 14.55 13.61 11.97
C THR A 65 14.07 13.45 13.41
N CYS A 66 14.71 12.59 14.19
CA CYS A 66 14.38 12.41 15.61
C CYS A 66 14.63 13.68 16.43
N ILE A 67 15.76 14.36 16.20
CA ILE A 67 16.08 15.64 16.87
C ILE A 67 15.08 16.72 16.45
N ARG A 68 14.76 16.81 15.15
CA ARG A 68 13.78 17.79 14.64
C ARG A 68 12.40 17.57 15.26
N ALA A 69 11.95 16.33 15.39
CA ALA A 69 10.68 15.98 16.02
C ALA A 69 10.67 16.34 17.52
N LEU A 70 11.78 16.12 18.23
CA LEU A 70 11.95 16.55 19.63
C LEU A 70 11.85 18.07 19.77
N ILE A 71 12.56 18.82 18.92
CA ILE A 71 12.51 20.29 18.91
C ILE A 71 11.08 20.75 18.59
N PHE A 72 10.46 20.21 17.56
CA PHE A 72 9.09 20.56 17.18
C PHE A 72 8.09 20.27 18.30
N SER A 73 8.21 19.12 18.97
CA SER A 73 7.42 18.79 20.16
C SER A 73 7.60 19.81 21.27
N ALA A 74 8.83 20.27 21.52
CA ALA A 74 9.09 21.30 22.53
C ALA A 74 8.47 22.66 22.14
N PHE A 75 8.58 23.07 20.86
CA PHE A 75 7.92 24.28 20.36
C PHE A 75 6.41 24.22 20.50
N ARG A 76 5.80 23.06 20.24
CA ARG A 76 4.35 22.83 20.36
C ARG A 76 3.84 22.87 21.80
N MET A 77 4.71 22.63 22.79
CA MET A 77 4.34 22.77 24.20
C MET A 77 4.22 24.23 24.65
N MET A 78 4.74 25.20 23.89
CA MET A 78 4.57 26.62 24.21
C MET A 78 3.11 27.05 23.98
N PRO A 79 2.44 27.69 24.98
CA PRO A 79 1.00 27.96 24.90
C PRO A 79 0.56 28.74 23.66
N TRP A 80 1.29 29.80 23.27
CA TRP A 80 0.90 30.62 22.11
C TRP A 80 1.03 29.85 20.78
N VAL A 81 2.07 29.01 20.64
CA VAL A 81 2.27 28.17 19.46
C VAL A 81 1.18 27.11 19.38
N ASN A 82 0.86 26.48 20.51
CA ASN A 82 -0.22 25.48 20.57
C ASN A 82 -1.57 26.09 20.20
N THR A 83 -1.90 27.28 20.70
CA THR A 83 -3.14 27.98 20.33
C THR A 83 -3.18 28.27 18.83
N GLN A 84 -2.09 28.80 18.26
CA GLN A 84 -2.03 29.09 16.82
C GLN A 84 -2.13 27.81 15.97
N ILE A 85 -1.45 26.72 16.36
CA ILE A 85 -1.57 25.42 15.68
C ILE A 85 -3.01 24.92 15.75
N LYS A 86 -3.68 25.00 16.90
CA LYS A 86 -5.08 24.57 17.05
C LYS A 86 -6.03 25.38 16.16
N GLU A 87 -5.86 26.70 16.08
CA GLU A 87 -6.67 27.55 15.20
C GLU A 87 -6.50 27.17 13.73
N GLU A 88 -5.25 26.97 13.28
CA GLU A 88 -4.96 26.53 11.90
C GLU A 88 -5.46 25.11 11.63
N MET A 89 -5.34 24.19 12.59
CA MET A 89 -5.90 22.83 12.47
C MET A 89 -7.42 22.84 12.41
N GLU A 90 -8.11 23.68 13.19
CA GLU A 90 -9.57 23.79 13.15
C GLU A 90 -10.07 24.43 11.85
N LYS A 91 -9.30 25.36 11.28
CA LYS A 91 -9.54 25.87 9.93
C LYS A 91 -9.36 24.77 8.88
N ALA A 92 -8.24 24.05 8.92
CA ALA A 92 -7.97 22.93 8.02
C ALA A 92 -9.07 21.85 8.12
N ARG A 93 -9.53 21.53 9.33
CA ARG A 93 -10.63 20.59 9.57
C ARG A 93 -11.91 21.03 8.86
N ARG A 94 -12.31 22.29 9.02
CA ARG A 94 -13.50 22.84 8.36
C ARG A 94 -13.38 22.84 6.83
N ASP A 95 -12.23 23.22 6.30
CA ASP A 95 -11.97 23.23 4.86
C ASP A 95 -12.00 21.80 4.27
N LEU A 96 -11.45 20.81 5.00
CA LEU A 96 -11.50 19.40 4.62
C LEU A 96 -12.92 18.84 4.65
N GLU A 97 -13.68 19.13 5.71
CA GLU A 97 -15.07 18.72 5.86
C GLU A 97 -15.93 19.33 4.74
N GLU A 98 -15.77 20.62 4.44
CA GLU A 98 -16.47 21.25 3.32
C GLU A 98 -16.11 20.62 1.97
N THR A 99 -14.83 20.31 1.75
CA THR A 99 -14.35 19.69 0.50
C THR A 99 -14.90 18.28 0.32
N ILE A 100 -14.91 17.45 1.37
CA ILE A 100 -15.43 16.08 1.30
C ILE A 100 -16.95 16.09 1.05
N HIS A 101 -17.68 16.98 1.72
CA HIS A 101 -19.14 17.06 1.64
C HIS A 101 -19.63 17.99 0.52
N GLN A 102 -18.76 18.48 -0.37
CA GLN A 102 -19.15 19.43 -1.44
C GLN A 102 -20.17 18.85 -2.42
N TYR A 103 -20.13 17.53 -2.63
CA TYR A 103 -21.05 16.82 -3.53
C TYR A 103 -22.37 16.46 -2.85
N ASP A 104 -22.42 16.49 -1.51
CA ASP A 104 -23.66 16.36 -0.75
C ASP A 104 -24.30 17.74 -0.56
N LYS A 105 -25.04 18.16 -1.59
CA LYS A 105 -25.72 19.47 -1.60
C LYS A 105 -26.81 19.58 -0.53
N ARG A 106 -27.40 18.47 -0.08
CA ARG A 106 -28.47 18.46 0.92
C ARG A 106 -27.91 18.35 2.35
N LYS A 107 -26.82 17.60 2.54
CA LYS A 107 -26.25 17.25 3.85
C LYS A 107 -27.31 16.62 4.77
N GLU A 108 -28.16 15.80 4.16
CA GLU A 108 -29.31 15.14 4.80
C GLU A 108 -28.96 13.67 5.04
N PHE A 109 -28.70 13.31 6.31
CA PHE A 109 -28.24 11.97 6.70
C PHE A 109 -29.29 11.23 7.54
N TYR A 110 -29.43 9.93 7.30
CA TYR A 110 -30.10 9.01 8.22
C TYR A 110 -29.23 8.80 9.47
N LYS A 111 -29.56 9.46 10.57
CA LYS A 111 -28.84 9.33 11.86
C LYS A 111 -29.39 8.19 12.73
N PHE A 112 -30.60 7.75 12.45
CA PHE A 112 -31.31 6.72 13.18
C PHE A 112 -31.99 5.76 12.20
N LEU A 113 -32.22 4.52 12.65
CA LEU A 113 -33.05 3.59 11.90
C LEU A 113 -34.49 4.14 11.80
N PRO A 114 -35.15 3.99 10.64
CA PRO A 114 -36.55 4.36 10.51
C PRO A 114 -37.42 3.44 11.38
N GLU A 115 -38.50 3.97 11.98
CA GLU A 115 -39.42 3.17 12.81
C GLU A 115 -40.08 2.02 12.03
N HIS A 116 -40.30 2.25 10.73
CA HIS A 116 -40.79 1.25 9.78
C HIS A 116 -39.81 1.13 8.62
N GLY A 117 -39.63 -0.09 8.11
CA GLY A 117 -38.81 -0.32 6.93
C GLY A 117 -39.33 0.49 5.74
N LEU A 118 -38.44 1.16 5.03
CA LEU A 118 -38.79 1.93 3.85
C LEU A 118 -39.27 1.00 2.72
N ALA A 119 -40.21 1.47 1.90
CA ALA A 119 -40.61 0.76 0.69
C ALA A 119 -39.40 0.59 -0.25
N THR A 120 -39.29 -0.57 -0.91
CA THR A 120 -38.15 -0.91 -1.79
C THR A 120 -37.89 0.17 -2.84
N ASN A 121 -38.93 0.72 -3.47
CA ASN A 121 -38.79 1.77 -4.47
C ASN A 121 -38.19 3.06 -3.90
N ASN A 122 -38.47 3.40 -2.64
CA ASN A 122 -37.88 4.57 -1.99
C ASN A 122 -36.38 4.35 -1.76
N ILE A 123 -35.98 3.15 -1.33
CA ILE A 123 -34.56 2.80 -1.14
C ILE A 123 -33.81 2.86 -2.48
N ILE A 124 -34.40 2.31 -3.55
CA ILE A 124 -33.82 2.38 -4.89
C ILE A 124 -33.68 3.83 -5.34
N HIS A 125 -34.71 4.65 -5.14
CA HIS A 125 -34.67 6.06 -5.51
C HIS A 125 -33.57 6.83 -4.76
N GLU A 126 -33.39 6.59 -3.46
CA GLU A 126 -32.28 7.17 -2.68
C GLU A 126 -30.91 6.71 -3.22
N ALA A 127 -30.76 5.42 -3.53
CA ALA A 127 -29.52 4.91 -4.11
C ALA A 127 -29.22 5.51 -5.50
N GLU A 128 -30.25 5.73 -6.33
CA GLU A 128 -30.14 6.44 -7.60
C GLU A 128 -29.70 7.90 -7.39
N LEU A 129 -30.29 8.60 -6.42
CA LEU A 129 -29.88 9.95 -6.06
C LEU A 129 -28.41 9.99 -5.62
N TYR A 130 -27.99 9.10 -4.72
CA TYR A 130 -26.59 9.04 -4.27
C TYR A 130 -25.62 8.73 -5.39
N LYS A 131 -26.01 7.88 -6.34
CA LYS A 131 -25.22 7.60 -7.53
C LYS A 131 -25.01 8.86 -8.40
N THR A 132 -25.97 9.80 -8.42
CA THR A 132 -25.83 11.07 -9.16
C THR A 132 -24.94 12.11 -8.48
N MET A 133 -24.49 11.88 -7.24
CA MET A 133 -23.64 12.84 -6.52
C MET A 133 -22.23 12.95 -7.12
N SER A 134 -21.75 11.91 -7.81
CA SER A 134 -20.45 11.97 -8.47
C SER A 134 -20.52 12.81 -9.74
N GLU A 135 -19.79 13.91 -9.77
CA GLU A 135 -19.64 14.77 -10.96
C GLU A 135 -18.51 14.27 -11.90
N PHE A 136 -17.77 13.22 -11.52
CA PHE A 136 -16.68 12.68 -12.34
C PHE A 136 -17.14 11.70 -13.42
N SER A 137 -16.69 11.94 -14.64
CA SER A 137 -16.87 11.05 -15.79
C SER A 137 -15.86 9.90 -15.81
N PHE A 138 -15.94 8.95 -14.86
CA PHE A 138 -15.01 7.81 -14.81
C PHE A 138 -14.95 7.03 -16.12
N HIS A 139 -16.09 6.86 -16.78
CA HIS A 139 -16.22 6.13 -18.03
C HIS A 139 -15.73 6.92 -19.24
N GLU A 140 -15.45 8.21 -19.14
CA GLU A 140 -14.87 9.00 -20.24
C GLU A 140 -13.33 8.90 -20.27
N GLY A 141 -12.72 8.26 -19.27
CA GLY A 141 -11.28 8.05 -19.22
C GLY A 141 -10.49 9.24 -18.67
N HIS A 142 -11.13 10.12 -17.90
CA HIS A 142 -10.49 11.27 -17.27
C HIS A 142 -9.85 10.98 -15.90
N VAL A 143 -9.96 9.75 -15.39
CA VAL A 143 -9.52 9.39 -14.03
C VAL A 143 -8.37 8.37 -14.10
N SER A 144 -7.23 8.74 -13.53
CA SER A 144 -6.07 7.85 -13.36
C SER A 144 -6.43 6.64 -12.51
N GLY A 145 -6.31 5.44 -13.06
CA GLY A 145 -6.65 4.21 -12.36
C GLY A 145 -8.13 4.15 -11.94
N VAL A 146 -8.37 3.74 -10.69
CA VAL A 146 -9.68 3.59 -10.02
C VAL A 146 -10.62 2.58 -10.69
N ILE A 147 -11.03 2.81 -11.94
CA ILE A 147 -11.91 1.93 -12.72
C ILE A 147 -11.10 1.33 -13.88
N PHE A 148 -10.73 0.06 -13.71
CA PHE A 148 -9.86 -0.65 -14.64
C PHE A 148 -10.61 -1.24 -15.86
N THR A 149 -11.91 -1.47 -15.73
CA THR A 149 -12.75 -2.07 -16.78
C THR A 149 -13.54 -1.03 -17.58
N ASP A 150 -13.95 -1.41 -18.78
CA ASP A 150 -14.90 -0.70 -19.62
C ASP A 150 -16.37 -1.02 -19.25
N VAL A 151 -17.30 -0.26 -19.82
CA VAL A 151 -18.74 -0.49 -19.67
C VAL A 151 -19.19 -1.51 -20.71
N ASP A 152 -18.92 -2.79 -20.43
CA ASP A 152 -19.39 -3.91 -21.24
C ASP A 152 -20.78 -4.37 -20.77
N LYS A 153 -21.78 -4.23 -21.64
CA LYS A 153 -23.18 -4.61 -21.34
C LYS A 153 -23.33 -6.11 -21.12
N GLU A 154 -22.62 -6.93 -21.88
CA GLU A 154 -22.72 -8.39 -21.80
C GLU A 154 -22.04 -8.88 -20.51
N HIS A 155 -20.84 -8.37 -20.21
CA HIS A 155 -20.15 -8.66 -18.94
C HIS A 155 -21.01 -8.24 -17.74
N ARG A 156 -21.59 -7.04 -17.77
CA ARG A 156 -22.45 -6.57 -16.68
C ARG A 156 -23.69 -7.44 -16.49
N ALA A 157 -24.33 -7.87 -17.57
CA ALA A 157 -25.48 -8.78 -17.50
C ALA A 157 -25.09 -10.15 -16.93
N LEU A 158 -23.92 -10.67 -17.28
CA LEU A 158 -23.35 -11.89 -16.67
C LEU A 158 -23.15 -11.69 -15.16
N LEU A 159 -22.49 -10.60 -14.76
CA LEU A 159 -22.20 -10.32 -13.36
C LEU A 159 -23.48 -10.16 -12.52
N GLN A 160 -24.52 -9.53 -13.06
CA GLN A 160 -25.82 -9.40 -12.37
C GLN A 160 -26.44 -10.77 -12.07
N LYS A 161 -26.42 -11.69 -13.05
CA LYS A 161 -26.93 -13.06 -12.84
C LYS A 161 -26.10 -13.83 -11.84
N VAL A 162 -24.77 -13.71 -11.89
CA VAL A 162 -23.87 -14.40 -10.95
C VAL A 162 -24.02 -13.83 -9.54
N PHE A 163 -24.21 -12.51 -9.41
CA PHE A 163 -24.49 -11.85 -8.14
C PHE A 163 -25.75 -12.44 -7.50
N GLU A 164 -26.85 -12.52 -8.26
CA GLU A 164 -28.12 -13.09 -7.78
C GLU A 164 -27.94 -14.53 -7.25
N MET A 165 -27.13 -15.34 -7.92
CA MET A 165 -26.88 -16.74 -7.51
C MET A 165 -26.01 -16.88 -6.25
N PHE A 166 -25.09 -15.94 -5.99
CA PHE A 166 -24.05 -16.09 -4.96
C PHE A 166 -24.07 -15.02 -3.86
N VAL A 167 -25.04 -14.09 -3.86
CA VAL A 167 -25.13 -12.95 -2.93
C VAL A 167 -25.02 -13.34 -1.44
N TYR A 168 -25.47 -14.54 -1.06
CA TYR A 168 -25.40 -15.05 0.33
C TYR A 168 -24.33 -16.12 0.55
N SER A 169 -23.47 -16.37 -0.43
CA SER A 169 -22.43 -17.38 -0.31
C SER A 169 -21.30 -16.92 0.60
N ASP A 170 -20.81 -17.83 1.45
CA ASP A 170 -19.67 -17.58 2.34
C ASP A 170 -18.63 -18.69 2.23
N SER A 171 -17.42 -18.32 1.84
CA SER A 171 -16.34 -19.30 1.63
C SER A 171 -15.72 -19.83 2.94
N LEU A 172 -16.12 -19.30 4.11
CA LEU A 172 -15.78 -19.89 5.41
C LEU A 172 -16.40 -21.29 5.59
N TYR A 173 -17.55 -21.56 4.96
CA TYR A 173 -18.28 -22.80 5.10
C TYR A 173 -18.23 -23.64 3.81
N PRO A 174 -17.09 -24.28 3.47
CA PRO A 174 -16.91 -24.97 2.19
C PRO A 174 -17.87 -26.15 1.99
N ASN A 175 -18.40 -26.72 3.08
CA ASN A 175 -19.39 -27.80 3.03
C ASN A 175 -20.79 -27.30 2.64
N LEU A 176 -21.13 -26.07 3.04
CA LEU A 176 -22.40 -25.42 2.70
C LEU A 176 -22.34 -24.75 1.33
N PHE A 177 -21.17 -24.20 0.96
CA PHE A 177 -20.95 -23.50 -0.30
C PHE A 177 -19.81 -24.15 -1.13
N PRO A 178 -19.94 -25.43 -1.52
CA PRO A 178 -18.87 -26.15 -2.23
C PRO A 178 -18.59 -25.54 -3.62
N GLY A 179 -19.59 -24.93 -4.25
CA GLY A 179 -19.45 -24.19 -5.50
C GLY A 179 -18.54 -22.96 -5.36
N CYS A 180 -18.76 -22.15 -4.33
CA CYS A 180 -17.90 -21.00 -4.02
C CYS A 180 -16.46 -21.44 -3.73
N ARG A 181 -16.28 -22.48 -2.90
CA ARG A 181 -14.95 -23.05 -2.64
C ARG A 181 -14.27 -23.54 -3.93
N LYS A 182 -15.03 -24.08 -4.89
CA LYS A 182 -14.51 -24.52 -6.21
C LYS A 182 -14.02 -23.35 -7.03
N MET A 183 -14.82 -22.31 -7.14
CA MET A 183 -14.46 -21.09 -7.86
C MET A 183 -13.19 -20.46 -7.28
N GLU A 184 -13.08 -20.40 -5.95
CA GLU A 184 -11.89 -19.86 -5.29
C GLU A 184 -10.61 -20.64 -5.65
N ALA A 185 -10.65 -21.97 -5.59
CA ALA A 185 -9.51 -22.80 -5.96
C ALA A 185 -9.15 -22.69 -7.44
N GLU A 186 -10.15 -22.55 -8.32
CA GLU A 186 -9.94 -22.32 -9.75
C GLU A 186 -9.30 -20.96 -10.01
N ILE A 187 -9.73 -19.89 -9.33
CA ILE A 187 -9.12 -18.56 -9.41
C ILE A 187 -7.63 -18.65 -9.04
N VAL A 188 -7.31 -19.22 -7.87
CA VAL A 188 -5.92 -19.40 -7.41
C VAL A 188 -5.11 -20.13 -8.47
N ARG A 189 -5.63 -21.23 -9.02
CA ARG A 189 -4.90 -22.03 -10.01
C ARG A 189 -4.74 -21.30 -11.34
N ILE A 190 -5.77 -20.63 -11.85
CA ILE A 190 -5.70 -19.86 -13.12
C ILE A 190 -4.59 -18.81 -13.02
N VAL A 191 -4.58 -18.02 -11.94
CA VAL A 191 -3.59 -16.95 -11.78
C VAL A 191 -2.20 -17.51 -11.49
N ALA A 192 -2.09 -18.58 -10.69
CA ALA A 192 -0.81 -19.27 -10.50
C ALA A 192 -0.24 -19.83 -11.82
N SER A 193 -1.09 -20.33 -12.72
CA SER A 193 -0.69 -20.77 -14.05
C SER A 193 -0.28 -19.61 -14.96
N LEU A 194 -0.96 -18.46 -14.89
CA LEU A 194 -0.54 -17.24 -15.61
C LEU A 194 0.85 -16.76 -15.15
N LEU A 195 1.15 -16.92 -13.86
CA LEU A 195 2.42 -16.53 -13.24
C LEU A 195 3.43 -17.68 -13.13
N HIS A 196 3.27 -18.72 -13.94
CA HIS A 196 4.23 -19.83 -14.07
C HIS A 196 4.58 -20.55 -12.75
N GLY A 197 3.64 -20.62 -11.80
CA GLY A 197 3.89 -21.22 -10.48
C GLY A 197 4.11 -22.74 -10.48
N GLY A 198 3.77 -23.42 -11.58
CA GLY A 198 3.86 -24.88 -11.66
C GLY A 198 2.88 -25.60 -10.71
N PRO A 199 3.02 -26.92 -10.54
CA PRO A 199 2.09 -27.72 -9.74
C PRO A 199 2.26 -27.49 -8.23
N GLY A 200 3.47 -27.13 -7.77
CA GLY A 200 3.77 -26.90 -6.36
C GLY A 200 3.21 -25.60 -5.81
N SER A 201 2.96 -24.60 -6.67
CA SER A 201 2.43 -23.32 -6.21
C SER A 201 1.02 -23.44 -5.65
N CYS A 202 0.76 -22.59 -4.66
CA CYS A 202 -0.50 -22.51 -3.95
C CYS A 202 -0.78 -21.07 -3.53
N GLY A 203 -1.93 -20.81 -2.93
CA GLY A 203 -2.29 -19.47 -2.49
C GLY A 203 -3.74 -19.37 -2.03
N THR A 204 -4.17 -18.16 -1.75
CA THR A 204 -5.50 -17.85 -1.20
C THR A 204 -6.06 -16.59 -1.83
N VAL A 205 -7.37 -16.56 -2.12
CA VAL A 205 -8.05 -15.32 -2.49
C VAL A 205 -8.21 -14.45 -1.24
N THR A 206 -7.87 -13.18 -1.38
CA THR A 206 -7.95 -12.15 -0.34
C THR A 206 -8.93 -11.06 -0.77
N SER A 207 -9.29 -10.16 0.14
CA SER A 207 -10.22 -9.06 -0.14
C SER A 207 -9.61 -7.92 -0.99
N ASN A 208 -8.30 -7.69 -0.90
CA ASN A 208 -7.57 -6.62 -1.60
C ASN A 208 -6.05 -6.83 -1.54
N ASP A 209 -5.31 -6.01 -2.29
CA ASP A 209 -3.83 -5.96 -2.30
C ASP A 209 -3.23 -5.81 -0.90
N THR A 210 -3.80 -4.92 -0.09
CA THR A 210 -3.29 -4.64 1.24
C THR A 210 -3.36 -5.88 2.13
N GLU A 211 -4.44 -6.65 2.09
CA GLU A 211 -4.52 -7.94 2.77
C GLU A 211 -3.49 -8.94 2.22
N SER A 212 -3.34 -9.03 0.89
CA SER A 212 -2.33 -9.91 0.26
C SER A 212 -0.91 -9.61 0.74
N ASN A 213 -0.53 -8.33 0.76
CA ASN A 213 0.79 -7.89 1.20
C ASN A 213 0.98 -8.10 2.71
N ILE A 214 -0.03 -7.82 3.54
CA ILE A 214 0.01 -8.08 4.99
C ILE A 214 0.17 -9.57 5.27
N LEU A 215 -0.56 -10.44 4.56
CA LEU A 215 -0.49 -11.88 4.75
C LEU A 215 0.88 -12.45 4.34
N ALA A 216 1.50 -11.92 3.28
CA ALA A 216 2.87 -12.26 2.92
C ALA A 216 3.86 -11.89 4.04
N CYS A 217 3.76 -10.67 4.57
CA CYS A 217 4.56 -10.23 5.71
C CYS A 217 4.33 -11.10 6.96
N PHE A 218 3.06 -11.45 7.24
CA PHE A 218 2.68 -12.30 8.36
C PHE A 218 3.30 -13.69 8.26
N ALA A 219 3.20 -14.33 7.09
CA ALA A 219 3.79 -15.64 6.84
C ALA A 219 5.32 -15.61 7.03
N TYR A 220 6.02 -14.61 6.46
CA TYR A 220 7.47 -14.53 6.59
C TYR A 220 7.96 -14.13 7.97
N ARG A 221 7.17 -13.34 8.72
CA ARG A 221 7.42 -13.07 10.15
C ARG A 221 7.30 -14.34 10.98
N ASN A 222 6.23 -15.12 10.78
CA ASN A 222 6.01 -16.36 11.54
C ASN A 222 7.11 -17.40 11.20
N ARG A 223 7.52 -17.47 9.94
CA ARG A 223 8.70 -18.26 9.52
C ARG A 223 10.00 -17.75 10.16
N ALA A 224 10.16 -16.44 10.33
CA ALA A 224 11.33 -15.88 11.00
C ALA A 224 11.35 -16.28 12.49
N PHE A 225 10.20 -16.24 13.17
CA PHE A 225 10.06 -16.73 14.54
C PHE A 225 10.40 -18.22 14.66
N SER A 226 9.93 -19.08 13.74
CA SER A 226 10.28 -20.51 13.76
C SER A 226 11.77 -20.78 13.54
N ARG A 227 12.50 -19.83 12.95
CA ARG A 227 13.96 -19.85 12.78
C ARG A 227 14.73 -19.12 13.90
N GLY A 228 14.04 -18.65 14.94
CA GLY A 228 14.65 -17.99 16.11
C GLY A 228 14.94 -16.50 15.94
N ILE A 229 14.46 -15.85 14.88
CA ILE A 229 14.63 -14.41 14.68
C ILE A 229 13.59 -13.66 15.53
N ARG A 230 14.04 -12.97 16.59
CA ARG A 230 13.15 -12.27 17.54
C ARG A 230 12.60 -10.93 17.05
N HIS A 231 13.33 -10.24 16.16
CA HIS A 231 12.92 -8.92 15.65
C HIS A 231 12.95 -8.89 14.12
N PRO A 232 12.01 -9.58 13.45
CA PRO A 232 11.97 -9.71 12.01
C PRO A 232 11.99 -8.34 11.31
N GLU A 233 12.87 -8.20 10.32
CA GLU A 233 13.06 -6.99 9.53
C GLU A 233 12.77 -7.29 8.06
N MET A 234 11.96 -6.47 7.41
CA MET A 234 11.75 -6.53 5.96
C MET A 234 12.50 -5.42 5.24
N LEU A 235 13.11 -5.76 4.12
CA LEU A 235 13.78 -4.80 3.24
C LEU A 235 12.85 -4.52 2.05
N VAL A 236 12.44 -3.26 1.91
CA VAL A 236 11.50 -2.85 0.86
C VAL A 236 12.10 -1.70 0.05
N PRO A 237 11.88 -1.62 -1.26
CA PRO A 237 12.19 -0.41 -2.03
C PRO A 237 11.48 0.81 -1.44
N ALA A 238 12.08 2.00 -1.53
CA ALA A 238 11.42 3.26 -1.14
C ALA A 238 10.12 3.53 -1.95
N THR A 239 9.96 2.86 -3.09
CA THR A 239 8.79 2.92 -3.97
C THR A 239 7.76 1.82 -3.70
N ALA A 240 8.03 0.91 -2.76
CA ALA A 240 7.10 -0.15 -2.40
C ALA A 240 5.79 0.41 -1.84
N HIS A 241 4.69 -0.34 -2.01
CA HIS A 241 3.37 0.12 -1.59
C HIS A 241 3.28 0.38 -0.08
N ALA A 242 2.51 1.39 0.33
CA ALA A 242 2.33 1.77 1.74
C ALA A 242 1.70 0.67 2.61
N SER A 243 1.12 -0.38 1.99
CA SER A 243 0.68 -1.57 2.71
C SER A 243 1.82 -2.27 3.44
N PHE A 244 3.08 -2.18 2.99
CA PHE A 244 4.21 -2.73 3.71
C PHE A 244 4.49 -1.95 5.01
N ASP A 245 4.46 -0.61 4.98
CA ASP A 245 4.52 0.21 6.20
C ASP A 245 3.38 -0.12 7.17
N LYS A 246 2.16 -0.28 6.63
CA LYS A 246 1.01 -0.73 7.42
C LYS A 246 1.23 -2.12 8.01
N ALA A 247 1.74 -3.07 7.24
CA ALA A 247 2.07 -4.42 7.70
C ALA A 247 3.12 -4.37 8.81
N ALA A 248 4.18 -3.57 8.69
CA ALA A 248 5.16 -3.39 9.75
C ALA A 248 4.54 -2.89 11.04
N LYS A 249 3.66 -1.88 10.96
CA LYS A 249 2.98 -1.32 12.14
C LYS A 249 2.06 -2.35 12.81
N VAL A 250 1.21 -3.01 12.03
CA VAL A 250 0.23 -3.98 12.54
C VAL A 250 0.90 -5.26 13.07
N LEU A 251 1.92 -5.75 12.37
CA LEU A 251 2.60 -7.00 12.69
C LEU A 251 3.81 -6.82 13.60
N GLN A 252 4.13 -5.59 14.00
CA GLN A 252 5.30 -5.23 14.81
C GLN A 252 6.63 -5.71 14.20
N MET A 253 6.76 -5.56 12.88
CA MET A 253 7.99 -5.85 12.16
C MET A 253 8.81 -4.58 11.96
N ARG A 254 10.13 -4.73 11.88
CA ARG A 254 10.98 -3.62 11.43
C ARG A 254 10.91 -3.52 9.91
N ILE A 255 10.84 -2.30 9.40
CA ILE A 255 10.88 -2.01 7.97
C ILE A 255 12.10 -1.16 7.64
N ARG A 256 12.81 -1.51 6.57
CA ARG A 256 13.92 -0.70 6.07
C ARG A 256 13.70 -0.41 4.59
N HIS A 257 13.42 0.85 4.29
CA HIS A 257 13.31 1.34 2.92
C HIS A 257 14.69 1.47 2.27
N ILE A 258 14.84 0.86 1.11
CA ILE A 258 16.06 0.83 0.31
C ILE A 258 15.96 1.94 -0.75
N PRO A 259 17.01 2.76 -0.94
CA PRO A 259 17.00 3.81 -1.95
C PRO A 259 16.82 3.23 -3.36
N VAL A 260 16.29 4.06 -4.24
CA VAL A 260 16.08 3.76 -5.66
C VAL A 260 17.03 4.58 -6.53
N ASP A 261 17.26 4.11 -7.75
CA ASP A 261 18.06 4.79 -8.75
C ASP A 261 17.27 5.92 -9.46
N LYS A 262 17.92 6.56 -10.43
CA LYS A 262 17.31 7.63 -11.25
C LYS A 262 16.06 7.20 -12.03
N ASN A 263 15.90 5.90 -12.27
CA ASN A 263 14.76 5.30 -12.96
C ASN A 263 13.73 4.75 -11.95
N GLN A 264 13.84 5.12 -10.66
CA GLN A 264 12.93 4.71 -9.60
C GLN A 264 12.88 3.19 -9.38
N ARG A 265 13.98 2.48 -9.71
CA ARG A 265 14.17 1.05 -9.44
C ARG A 265 15.09 0.87 -8.24
N VAL A 266 14.86 -0.15 -7.42
CA VAL A 266 15.65 -0.37 -6.20
C VAL A 266 17.15 -0.55 -6.47
N ASP A 267 17.99 0.11 -5.65
CA ASP A 267 19.43 -0.15 -5.64
C ASP A 267 19.69 -1.51 -4.99
N VAL A 268 19.88 -2.54 -5.82
CA VAL A 268 20.19 -3.92 -5.40
C VAL A 268 21.46 -3.98 -4.56
N GLY A 269 22.44 -3.11 -4.82
CA GLY A 269 23.66 -2.98 -4.03
C GLY A 269 23.38 -2.45 -2.62
N ALA A 270 22.51 -1.44 -2.49
CA ALA A 270 22.05 -0.95 -1.20
C ALA A 270 21.21 -1.99 -0.45
N MET A 271 20.34 -2.72 -1.15
CA MET A 271 19.58 -3.83 -0.58
C MET A 271 20.52 -4.89 0.00
N LYS A 272 21.53 -5.31 -0.77
CA LYS A 272 22.56 -6.26 -0.31
C LYS A 272 23.28 -5.80 0.96
N ARG A 273 23.68 -4.52 1.03
CA ARG A 273 24.33 -3.94 2.22
C ARG A 273 23.40 -3.83 3.43
N ALA A 274 22.09 -3.80 3.20
CA ALA A 274 21.09 -3.69 4.24
C ALA A 274 20.70 -5.03 4.89
N ILE A 275 21.01 -6.16 4.24
CA ILE A 275 20.74 -7.50 4.77
C ILE A 275 21.45 -7.70 6.11
N SER A 276 20.68 -8.15 7.10
CA SER A 276 21.11 -8.47 8.45
C SER A 276 20.68 -9.89 8.84
N ASN A 277 21.12 -10.36 10.01
CA ASN A 277 20.65 -11.62 10.58
C ASN A 277 19.18 -11.55 11.04
N GLU A 278 18.59 -10.36 11.12
CA GLU A 278 17.19 -10.13 11.46
C GLU A 278 16.30 -10.03 10.21
N THR A 279 16.89 -9.99 9.00
CA THR A 279 16.14 -9.88 7.75
C THR A 279 15.31 -11.13 7.47
N CYS A 280 13.99 -10.96 7.36
CA CYS A 280 13.02 -12.04 7.18
C CYS A 280 12.40 -12.11 5.79
N MET A 281 12.40 -11.01 5.04
CA MET A 281 11.91 -10.97 3.66
C MET A 281 12.52 -9.80 2.88
N LEU A 282 12.69 -10.01 1.57
CA LEU A 282 12.96 -8.99 0.57
C LEU A 282 11.68 -8.71 -0.21
N VAL A 283 11.42 -7.45 -0.54
CA VAL A 283 10.29 -7.04 -1.40
C VAL A 283 10.83 -6.45 -2.69
N ALA A 284 10.12 -6.71 -3.78
CA ALA A 284 10.32 -6.08 -5.08
C ALA A 284 8.98 -5.82 -5.74
N SER A 285 8.87 -4.79 -6.58
CA SER A 285 7.62 -4.40 -7.22
C SER A 285 7.63 -4.70 -8.73
N ALA A 286 6.51 -5.17 -9.26
CA ALA A 286 6.34 -5.49 -10.68
C ALA A 286 4.96 -5.01 -11.20
N PRO A 287 4.81 -3.72 -11.53
CA PRO A 287 5.69 -2.59 -11.20
C PRO A 287 5.32 -1.95 -9.85
N ASN A 288 6.09 -0.94 -9.42
CA ASN A 288 5.65 -0.08 -8.31
C ASN A 288 4.51 0.85 -8.74
N TYR A 289 3.63 1.21 -7.79
CA TYR A 289 2.46 2.06 -8.03
C TYR A 289 2.85 3.48 -8.49
N ALA A 290 3.85 4.09 -7.85
CA ALA A 290 4.15 5.51 -8.04
C ALA A 290 4.67 5.82 -9.44
N PHE A 291 5.62 5.03 -9.94
CA PHE A 291 6.38 5.33 -11.15
C PHE A 291 6.17 4.34 -12.28
N GLY A 292 5.48 3.21 -12.04
CA GLY A 292 5.23 2.23 -13.08
C GLY A 292 6.46 1.46 -13.54
N THR A 293 7.54 1.46 -12.76
CA THR A 293 8.78 0.73 -13.06
C THR A 293 8.87 -0.60 -12.34
N ILE A 294 9.46 -1.59 -13.01
CA ILE A 294 9.69 -2.94 -12.50
C ILE A 294 11.09 -2.98 -11.87
N ASP A 295 11.16 -3.44 -10.63
CA ASP A 295 12.44 -3.68 -9.96
C ASP A 295 13.21 -4.82 -10.66
N ASN A 296 14.53 -4.89 -10.49
CA ASN A 296 15.32 -5.98 -11.05
C ASN A 296 15.12 -7.29 -10.24
N ILE A 297 14.01 -7.99 -10.50
CA ILE A 297 13.58 -9.18 -9.77
C ILE A 297 14.62 -10.28 -9.82
N GLU A 298 15.27 -10.49 -10.97
CA GLU A 298 16.31 -11.51 -11.16
C GLU A 298 17.52 -11.23 -10.25
N ALA A 299 18.00 -9.99 -10.19
CA ALA A 299 19.12 -9.62 -9.33
C ALA A 299 18.77 -9.68 -7.83
N ILE A 300 17.53 -9.36 -7.44
CA ILE A 300 17.08 -9.51 -6.05
C ILE A 300 16.91 -11.00 -5.70
N SER A 301 16.50 -11.83 -6.65
CA SER A 301 16.42 -13.28 -6.51
C SER A 301 17.78 -13.91 -6.25
N GLU A 302 18.86 -13.40 -6.85
CA GLU A 302 20.23 -13.83 -6.50
C GLU A 302 20.56 -13.57 -5.03
N LEU A 303 20.18 -12.40 -4.49
CA LEU A 303 20.33 -12.10 -3.06
C LEU A 303 19.48 -13.06 -2.21
N SER A 304 18.21 -13.24 -2.59
CA SER A 304 17.28 -14.14 -1.90
C SER A 304 17.86 -15.56 -1.76
N GLN A 305 18.35 -16.13 -2.86
CA GLN A 305 18.96 -17.46 -2.86
C GLN A 305 20.25 -17.51 -2.07
N ARG A 306 21.13 -16.51 -2.25
CA ARG A 306 22.44 -16.46 -1.57
C ARG A 306 22.32 -16.39 -0.05
N TYR A 307 21.34 -15.65 0.46
CA TYR A 307 21.16 -15.43 1.90
C TYR A 307 20.06 -16.29 2.52
N GLY A 308 19.33 -17.08 1.72
CA GLY A 308 18.22 -17.92 2.21
C GLY A 308 17.05 -17.11 2.78
N ILE A 309 16.78 -15.94 2.19
CA ILE A 309 15.75 -14.98 2.59
C ILE A 309 14.63 -15.00 1.55
N PRO A 310 13.36 -15.21 1.93
CA PRO A 310 12.21 -15.13 1.03
C PRO A 310 12.15 -13.82 0.23
N LEU A 311 11.78 -13.90 -1.05
CA LEU A 311 11.50 -12.77 -1.92
C LEU A 311 10.01 -12.72 -2.25
N HIS A 312 9.36 -11.64 -1.84
CA HIS A 312 8.01 -11.30 -2.22
C HIS A 312 8.02 -10.33 -3.41
N VAL A 313 7.29 -10.66 -4.48
CA VAL A 313 7.06 -9.76 -5.60
C VAL A 313 5.65 -9.18 -5.47
N ASP A 314 5.57 -7.88 -5.24
CA ASP A 314 4.31 -7.14 -5.31
C ASP A 314 3.98 -6.91 -6.79
N ALA A 315 3.14 -7.79 -7.34
CA ALA A 315 2.59 -7.68 -8.67
C ALA A 315 1.09 -7.35 -8.61
N THR A 316 0.64 -6.66 -7.55
CA THR A 316 -0.78 -6.29 -7.40
C THR A 316 -1.24 -5.44 -8.58
N LEU A 317 -0.43 -4.46 -8.99
CA LEU A 317 -0.70 -3.64 -10.17
C LEU A 317 -0.38 -4.36 -11.48
N GLY A 318 0.74 -5.08 -11.58
CA GLY A 318 1.23 -5.56 -12.89
C GLY A 318 0.95 -7.02 -13.22
N GLY A 319 0.59 -7.87 -12.26
CA GLY A 319 0.63 -9.32 -12.41
C GLY A 319 -0.17 -9.84 -13.60
N PHE A 320 -1.41 -9.36 -13.78
CA PHE A 320 -2.22 -9.69 -14.96
C PHE A 320 -1.62 -9.15 -16.25
N ILE A 321 -1.35 -7.83 -16.33
CA ILE A 321 -0.82 -7.20 -17.55
C ILE A 321 0.51 -7.84 -17.97
N LEU A 322 1.48 -7.95 -17.06
CA LEU A 322 2.81 -8.47 -17.34
C LEU A 322 2.78 -9.93 -17.82
N SER A 323 1.92 -10.77 -17.22
CA SER A 323 1.76 -12.18 -17.65
C SER A 323 1.16 -12.31 -19.06
N ILE A 324 0.46 -11.29 -19.54
CA ILE A 324 -0.19 -11.27 -20.84
C ILE A 324 0.65 -10.52 -21.88
N MET A 325 1.42 -9.51 -21.49
CA MET A 325 2.31 -8.74 -22.36
C MET A 325 3.30 -9.62 -23.13
N GLU A 326 3.83 -10.67 -22.49
CA GLU A 326 4.70 -11.65 -23.15
C GLU A 326 4.00 -12.35 -24.34
N ARG A 327 2.66 -12.48 -24.30
CA ARG A 327 1.84 -13.02 -25.39
C ARG A 327 1.43 -11.98 -26.44
N CYS A 328 1.68 -10.70 -26.17
CA CYS A 328 1.48 -9.58 -27.08
C CYS A 328 2.78 -9.19 -27.80
N ASP A 329 3.81 -10.06 -27.77
CA ASP A 329 5.16 -9.79 -28.30
C ASP A 329 5.84 -8.55 -27.71
N PHE A 330 5.42 -8.12 -26.51
CA PHE A 330 6.12 -7.09 -25.75
C PHE A 330 7.21 -7.75 -24.89
N ALA A 331 8.41 -7.17 -24.91
CA ALA A 331 9.50 -7.62 -24.07
C ALA A 331 9.16 -7.38 -22.58
N VAL A 332 9.14 -8.44 -21.79
CA VAL A 332 8.91 -8.40 -20.34
C VAL A 332 10.07 -9.12 -19.66
N LYS A 333 10.69 -8.46 -18.68
CA LYS A 333 11.68 -9.11 -17.82
C LYS A 333 10.98 -10.12 -16.92
N SER A 334 11.64 -11.24 -16.64
CA SER A 334 11.12 -12.25 -15.72
C SER A 334 10.82 -11.62 -14.35
N PHE A 335 9.59 -11.77 -13.86
CA PHE A 335 9.15 -11.23 -12.58
C PHE A 335 8.41 -12.25 -11.70
N ASP A 336 8.05 -13.39 -12.27
CA ASP A 336 7.15 -14.38 -11.69
C ASP A 336 7.89 -15.61 -11.13
N PHE A 337 7.17 -16.73 -10.89
CA PHE A 337 7.75 -17.92 -10.30
C PHE A 337 8.82 -18.63 -11.17
N ARG A 338 9.01 -18.22 -12.43
CA ARG A 338 10.17 -18.64 -13.24
C ARG A 338 11.49 -18.18 -12.62
N VAL A 339 11.48 -17.06 -11.90
CA VAL A 339 12.65 -16.54 -11.19
C VAL A 339 12.84 -17.35 -9.90
N PRO A 340 13.93 -18.13 -9.74
CA PRO A 340 14.03 -19.14 -8.69
C PRO A 340 13.91 -18.61 -7.25
N GLY A 341 14.42 -17.40 -6.98
CA GLY A 341 14.36 -16.80 -5.65
C GLY A 341 12.97 -16.29 -5.26
N VAL A 342 12.03 -16.10 -6.20
CA VAL A 342 10.69 -15.59 -5.89
C VAL A 342 9.92 -16.63 -5.09
N THR A 343 9.55 -16.33 -3.85
CA THR A 343 8.85 -17.26 -2.96
C THR A 343 7.36 -16.97 -2.83
N SER A 344 6.94 -15.75 -3.12
CA SER A 344 5.51 -15.37 -3.16
C SER A 344 5.26 -14.21 -4.10
N ILE A 345 4.03 -14.12 -4.60
CA ILE A 345 3.57 -13.03 -5.47
C ILE A 345 2.17 -12.59 -5.02
N SER A 346 1.96 -11.30 -4.79
CA SER A 346 0.61 -10.72 -4.69
C SER A 346 0.13 -10.24 -6.06
N CYS A 347 -1.16 -10.41 -6.38
CA CYS A 347 -1.72 -10.08 -7.69
C CYS A 347 -3.19 -9.68 -7.56
N ASP A 348 -3.57 -8.46 -7.98
CA ASP A 348 -4.96 -8.01 -7.87
C ASP A 348 -5.75 -8.37 -9.12
N ILE A 349 -6.83 -9.10 -8.91
CA ILE A 349 -7.76 -9.46 -9.99
C ILE A 349 -8.74 -8.30 -10.26
N GLN A 350 -9.07 -7.50 -9.24
CA GLN A 350 -9.92 -6.30 -9.39
C GLN A 350 -9.28 -5.16 -10.20
N LYS A 351 -7.95 -5.20 -10.42
CA LYS A 351 -7.24 -4.25 -11.30
C LYS A 351 -7.32 -4.74 -12.75
N TYR A 352 -6.22 -5.22 -13.34
CA TYR A 352 -6.21 -5.68 -14.74
C TYR A 352 -6.72 -7.10 -14.96
N GLY A 353 -7.20 -7.79 -13.91
CA GLY A 353 -8.10 -8.92 -14.08
C GLY A 353 -9.52 -8.47 -14.47
N PHE A 354 -9.84 -7.18 -14.32
CA PHE A 354 -11.12 -6.53 -14.62
C PHE A 354 -12.31 -7.02 -13.78
N ALA A 355 -12.04 -7.74 -12.70
CA ALA A 355 -13.08 -8.18 -11.79
C ALA A 355 -13.66 -6.99 -10.99
N PRO A 356 -14.89 -7.11 -10.47
CA PRO A 356 -15.40 -6.17 -9.49
C PRO A 356 -14.49 -6.07 -8.26
N ASN A 357 -14.59 -4.95 -7.54
CA ASN A 357 -13.85 -4.75 -6.30
C ASN A 357 -14.17 -5.84 -5.27
N GLY A 358 -13.18 -6.19 -4.45
CA GLY A 358 -13.32 -7.15 -3.34
C GLY A 358 -12.51 -8.43 -3.50
N THR A 359 -11.62 -8.53 -4.51
CA THR A 359 -10.72 -9.69 -4.63
C THR A 359 -9.29 -9.34 -5.06
N SER A 360 -8.35 -10.01 -4.42
CA SER A 360 -6.93 -10.09 -4.76
C SER A 360 -6.44 -11.51 -4.51
N LEU A 361 -5.15 -11.76 -4.72
CA LEU A 361 -4.50 -13.03 -4.48
C LEU A 361 -3.16 -12.81 -3.79
N ILE A 362 -2.86 -13.73 -2.87
CA ILE A 362 -1.49 -14.03 -2.45
C ILE A 362 -1.16 -15.47 -2.87
N LEU A 363 -0.07 -15.62 -3.62
CA LEU A 363 0.46 -16.90 -4.07
C LEU A 363 1.81 -17.17 -3.42
N TYR A 364 2.10 -18.44 -3.16
CA TYR A 364 3.38 -18.94 -2.68
C TYR A 364 3.92 -20.01 -3.61
N ARG A 365 5.25 -20.11 -3.67
CA ARG A 365 5.94 -21.12 -4.46
C ARG A 365 5.58 -22.54 -4.03
N ASP A 366 5.34 -22.76 -2.74
CA ASP A 366 4.95 -24.05 -2.18
C ASP A 366 4.17 -23.90 -0.86
N SER A 367 3.50 -24.99 -0.45
CA SER A 367 2.63 -25.00 0.72
C SER A 367 3.35 -24.83 2.05
N SER A 368 4.65 -25.14 2.14
CA SER A 368 5.40 -24.96 3.38
C SER A 368 5.53 -23.49 3.76
N LEU A 369 5.49 -22.58 2.78
CA LEU A 369 5.46 -21.14 2.99
C LEU A 369 4.05 -20.65 3.35
N LEU A 370 3.04 -21.14 2.63
CA LEU A 370 1.63 -20.79 2.87
C LEU A 370 1.17 -21.18 4.28
N HIS A 371 1.64 -22.30 4.83
CA HIS A 371 1.22 -22.74 6.17
C HIS A 371 1.58 -21.78 7.30
N TYR A 372 2.56 -20.89 7.10
CA TYR A 372 2.86 -19.82 8.08
C TYR A 372 1.84 -18.68 8.07
N GLN A 373 1.00 -18.60 7.04
CA GLN A 373 -0.09 -17.63 6.91
C GLN A 373 -1.34 -18.07 7.67
N TYR A 374 -1.59 -19.37 7.76
CA TYR A 374 -2.81 -19.91 8.33
C TYR A 374 -2.91 -19.59 9.83
N PHE A 375 -4.14 -19.34 10.26
CA PHE A 375 -4.48 -19.28 11.68
C PHE A 375 -5.21 -20.56 12.07
N CYS A 376 -4.89 -21.07 13.26
CA CYS A 376 -5.57 -22.22 13.85
C CYS A 376 -5.65 -22.02 15.36
N ASP A 377 -6.86 -22.09 15.91
CA ASP A 377 -7.11 -22.17 17.35
C ASP A 377 -7.85 -23.49 17.63
N SER A 378 -7.16 -24.41 18.31
CA SER A 378 -7.68 -25.71 18.69
C SER A 378 -8.35 -25.73 20.07
N GLU A 379 -8.21 -24.66 20.85
CA GLU A 379 -8.69 -24.59 22.25
C GLU A 379 -9.92 -23.69 22.40
N TRP A 380 -10.33 -22.99 21.33
CA TRP A 380 -11.50 -22.13 21.36
C TRP A 380 -12.79 -22.91 21.70
N PRO A 381 -13.60 -22.47 22.69
CA PRO A 381 -14.83 -23.17 23.09
C PRO A 381 -15.90 -23.31 21.99
N GLY A 382 -15.82 -22.52 20.91
CA GLY A 382 -16.69 -22.63 19.74
C GLY A 382 -16.32 -23.78 18.78
N GLY A 383 -15.26 -24.53 19.08
CA GLY A 383 -14.71 -25.60 18.25
C GLY A 383 -13.39 -25.19 17.60
N ILE A 384 -12.77 -26.14 16.89
CA ILE A 384 -11.52 -25.86 16.16
C ILE A 384 -11.79 -24.79 15.09
N TYR A 385 -11.13 -23.64 15.21
CA TYR A 385 -11.29 -22.52 14.30
C TYR A 385 -10.05 -22.35 13.43
N MET A 386 -10.24 -22.31 12.11
CA MET A 386 -9.15 -22.14 11.15
C MET A 386 -9.53 -21.14 10.07
N THR A 387 -8.59 -20.27 9.68
CA THR A 387 -8.78 -19.34 8.56
C THR A 387 -7.55 -19.31 7.66
N PRO A 388 -7.74 -19.25 6.33
CA PRO A 388 -6.63 -19.10 5.39
C PRO A 388 -6.14 -17.66 5.27
N THR A 389 -6.97 -16.67 5.60
CA THR A 389 -6.66 -15.22 5.49
C THR A 389 -6.99 -14.49 6.80
N LEU A 390 -6.95 -13.15 6.81
CA LEU A 390 -7.25 -12.36 8.02
C LEU A 390 -8.72 -12.45 8.43
N ALA A 391 -9.61 -12.67 7.47
CA ALA A 391 -11.05 -12.73 7.69
C ALA A 391 -11.54 -14.13 8.09
N GLY A 392 -12.59 -14.15 8.90
CA GLY A 392 -13.42 -15.33 9.12
C GLY A 392 -14.39 -15.53 7.96
N ASN A 393 -15.58 -14.96 8.07
CA ASN A 393 -16.54 -14.90 6.95
C ASN A 393 -15.92 -14.16 5.76
N ARG A 394 -16.12 -14.69 4.56
CA ARG A 394 -15.55 -14.13 3.33
C ARG A 394 -16.59 -14.10 2.22
N ASP A 395 -16.61 -12.97 1.50
CA ASP A 395 -17.59 -12.69 0.45
C ASP A 395 -17.49 -13.70 -0.71
N GLY A 396 -18.39 -14.69 -0.71
CA GLY A 396 -18.46 -15.69 -1.75
C GLY A 396 -19.05 -15.15 -3.06
N CYS A 397 -19.80 -14.05 -3.00
CA CYS A 397 -20.27 -13.36 -4.18
C CYS A 397 -19.10 -12.70 -4.93
N ALA A 398 -18.21 -12.01 -4.22
CA ALA A 398 -17.00 -11.43 -4.81
C ALA A 398 -16.15 -12.50 -5.50
N ILE A 399 -15.96 -13.67 -4.86
CA ILE A 399 -15.27 -14.83 -5.46
C ILE A 399 -15.97 -15.26 -6.77
N ALA A 400 -17.29 -15.43 -6.75
CA ALA A 400 -18.04 -15.89 -7.92
C ALA A 400 -17.99 -14.89 -9.09
N LEU A 401 -18.10 -13.58 -8.80
CA LEU A 401 -18.01 -12.51 -9.81
C LEU A 401 -16.61 -12.44 -10.44
N THR A 402 -15.56 -12.62 -9.63
CA THR A 402 -14.19 -12.67 -10.10
C THR A 402 -13.95 -13.89 -10.99
N TRP A 403 -14.42 -15.05 -10.56
CA TRP A 403 -14.37 -16.27 -11.36
C TRP A 403 -15.06 -16.10 -12.72
N ALA A 404 -16.27 -15.56 -12.73
CA ALA A 404 -17.03 -15.30 -13.95
C ALA A 404 -16.29 -14.34 -14.89
N THR A 405 -15.65 -13.31 -14.33
CA THR A 405 -14.88 -12.32 -15.11
C THR A 405 -13.66 -12.93 -15.79
N LEU A 406 -12.91 -13.79 -15.09
CA LEU A 406 -11.76 -14.49 -15.65
C LEU A 406 -12.16 -15.34 -16.86
N LEU A 407 -13.28 -16.08 -16.72
CA LEU A 407 -13.79 -16.94 -17.78
C LEU A 407 -14.39 -16.17 -18.95
N TYR A 408 -15.11 -15.07 -18.68
CA TYR A 408 -15.69 -14.20 -19.69
C TYR A 408 -14.62 -13.61 -20.62
N ASN A 409 -13.56 -13.04 -20.04
CA ASN A 409 -12.46 -12.48 -20.83
C ASN A 409 -11.71 -13.59 -21.58
N GLY A 410 -11.35 -14.66 -20.84
CA GLY A 410 -10.46 -15.69 -21.32
C GLY A 410 -9.12 -15.12 -21.82
N ARG A 411 -8.25 -16.00 -22.31
CA ARG A 411 -6.91 -15.58 -22.76
C ARG A 411 -6.93 -14.53 -23.87
N ARG A 412 -7.84 -14.67 -24.85
CA ARG A 412 -7.92 -13.75 -26.00
C ARG A 412 -8.42 -12.36 -25.61
N GLY A 413 -9.41 -12.28 -24.71
CA GLY A 413 -9.89 -10.99 -24.20
C GLY A 413 -8.79 -10.25 -23.45
N TYR A 414 -8.05 -10.94 -22.58
CA TYR A 414 -6.92 -10.34 -21.88
C TYR A 414 -5.82 -9.85 -22.82
N VAL A 415 -5.45 -10.61 -23.85
CA VAL A 415 -4.46 -10.18 -24.87
C VAL A 415 -4.89 -8.89 -25.56
N LYS A 416 -6.13 -8.85 -26.09
CA LYS A 416 -6.66 -7.65 -26.76
C LYS A 416 -6.67 -6.43 -25.85
N ARG A 417 -7.14 -6.59 -24.61
CA ARG A 417 -7.23 -5.50 -23.62
C ARG A 417 -5.85 -5.01 -23.19
N THR A 418 -4.90 -5.92 -23.00
CA THR A 418 -3.51 -5.60 -22.65
C THR A 418 -2.83 -4.83 -23.78
N GLU A 419 -2.96 -5.28 -25.03
CA GLU A 419 -2.41 -4.59 -26.19
C GLU A 419 -2.91 -3.15 -26.30
N ALA A 420 -4.22 -2.93 -26.14
CA ALA A 420 -4.81 -1.60 -26.14
C ALA A 420 -4.23 -0.69 -25.04
N ILE A 421 -4.10 -1.21 -23.82
CA ILE A 421 -3.54 -0.45 -22.68
C ILE A 421 -2.08 -0.09 -22.93
N ILE A 422 -1.25 -1.04 -23.35
CA ILE A 422 0.19 -0.80 -23.56
C ILE A 422 0.41 0.16 -24.74
N ASN A 423 -0.40 0.10 -25.79
CA ASN A 423 -0.34 1.06 -26.88
C ASN A 423 -0.69 2.47 -26.41
N ALA A 424 -1.74 2.64 -25.60
CA ALA A 424 -2.10 3.93 -25.02
C ALA A 424 -0.99 4.48 -24.09
N VAL A 425 -0.35 3.62 -23.28
CA VAL A 425 0.80 4.02 -22.44
C VAL A 425 1.94 4.57 -23.31
N ARG A 426 2.28 3.87 -24.39
CA ARG A 426 3.35 4.30 -25.31
C ARG A 426 3.01 5.62 -25.98
N GLU A 427 1.76 5.80 -26.39
CA GLU A 427 1.30 7.04 -27.01
C GLU A 427 1.36 8.22 -26.03
N ILE A 428 0.87 8.04 -24.79
CA ILE A 428 0.98 9.05 -23.73
C ILE A 428 2.47 9.39 -23.48
N ARG A 429 3.33 8.38 -23.37
CA ARG A 429 4.76 8.57 -23.12
C ARG A 429 5.42 9.42 -24.22
N THR A 430 5.21 9.04 -25.48
CA THR A 430 5.73 9.77 -26.64
C THR A 430 5.11 11.16 -26.78
N GLY A 431 3.84 11.33 -26.40
CA GLY A 431 3.18 12.63 -26.35
C GLY A 431 3.80 13.56 -25.30
N ILE A 432 4.03 13.05 -24.08
CA ILE A 432 4.65 13.80 -22.99
C ILE A 432 6.10 14.18 -23.33
N GLU A 433 6.86 13.30 -23.97
CA GLU A 433 8.24 13.60 -24.42
C GLU A 433 8.30 14.83 -25.35
N LYS A 434 7.21 15.09 -26.11
CA LYS A 434 7.08 16.25 -27.00
C LYS A 434 6.62 17.53 -26.29
N CYS A 435 6.14 17.44 -25.05
CA CYS A 435 5.65 18.59 -24.28
C CYS A 435 6.83 19.40 -23.72
N LEU A 436 6.88 20.70 -24.02
CA LEU A 436 8.00 21.58 -23.65
C LEU A 436 8.19 21.70 -22.12
N HIS A 437 7.10 21.77 -21.37
CA HIS A 437 7.11 22.04 -19.93
C HIS A 437 7.08 20.77 -19.07
N ILE A 438 7.08 19.57 -19.67
CA ILE A 438 6.87 18.31 -18.95
C ILE A 438 8.02 17.34 -19.18
N GLN A 439 8.47 16.71 -18.10
CA GLN A 439 9.53 15.72 -18.11
C GLN A 439 9.02 14.40 -17.50
N LEU A 440 9.22 13.30 -18.23
CA LEU A 440 9.05 11.95 -17.68
C LEU A 440 10.07 11.72 -16.55
N LEU A 441 9.63 11.09 -15.47
CA LEU A 441 10.53 10.74 -14.36
C LEU A 441 11.30 9.44 -14.60
N CYS A 442 10.74 8.52 -15.37
CA CYS A 442 11.30 7.19 -15.56
C CYS A 442 10.74 6.53 -16.83
N GLU A 443 11.21 5.32 -17.12
CA GLU A 443 10.88 4.59 -18.35
C GLU A 443 9.42 4.08 -18.41
N SER A 444 8.66 4.08 -17.31
CA SER A 444 7.25 3.65 -17.25
C SER A 444 7.03 2.30 -17.95
N ASP A 445 7.48 1.22 -17.31
CA ASP A 445 7.64 -0.11 -17.94
C ASP A 445 6.31 -0.77 -18.35
N VAL A 446 5.19 -0.38 -17.74
CA VAL A 446 3.93 -1.14 -17.82
C VAL A 446 2.72 -0.25 -18.10
N THR A 447 2.03 0.22 -17.06
CA THR A 447 0.73 0.88 -17.20
C THR A 447 0.66 2.28 -16.63
N THR A 448 1.64 2.68 -15.81
CA THR A 448 1.65 3.99 -15.16
C THR A 448 2.70 4.88 -15.79
N VAL A 449 2.31 6.08 -16.20
CA VAL A 449 3.22 7.11 -16.71
C VAL A 449 3.37 8.22 -15.69
N ALA A 450 4.55 8.30 -15.06
CA ALA A 450 4.86 9.32 -14.06
C ALA A 450 5.70 10.46 -14.66
N PHE A 451 5.28 11.70 -14.40
CA PHE A 451 5.90 12.88 -14.96
C PHE A 451 5.88 14.06 -13.97
N THR A 452 6.79 15.00 -14.21
CA THR A 452 6.91 16.26 -13.48
C THR A 452 7.09 17.41 -14.47
N THR A 453 7.18 18.63 -13.96
CA THR A 453 7.28 19.85 -14.78
C THR A 453 8.69 20.44 -14.79
N ARG A 454 9.07 21.08 -15.90
CA ARG A 454 10.31 21.86 -16.05
C ARG A 454 10.08 23.30 -15.60
N GLY A 455 10.29 23.57 -14.32
CA GLY A 455 10.22 24.93 -13.75
C GLY A 455 8.82 25.43 -13.34
N LEU A 456 7.77 24.62 -13.54
CA LEU A 456 6.43 24.89 -13.01
C LEU A 456 6.18 24.09 -11.73
N ASN A 457 5.15 24.47 -10.97
CA ASN A 457 4.65 23.65 -9.86
C ASN A 457 3.74 22.53 -10.39
N VAL A 458 4.19 21.27 -10.28
CA VAL A 458 3.45 20.10 -10.77
C VAL A 458 2.11 19.88 -10.06
N TYR A 459 1.97 20.29 -8.80
CA TYR A 459 0.71 20.18 -8.08
C TYR A 459 -0.31 21.22 -8.56
N ALA A 460 0.18 22.40 -8.96
CA ALA A 460 -0.67 23.38 -9.63
C ALA A 460 -1.13 22.87 -11.00
N LEU A 461 -0.27 22.14 -11.73
CA LEU A 461 -0.67 21.45 -12.96
C LEU A 461 -1.77 20.43 -12.69
N ALA A 462 -1.66 19.64 -11.62
CA ALA A 462 -2.71 18.70 -11.22
C ALA A 462 -4.05 19.40 -10.97
N ASP A 463 -4.06 20.52 -10.25
CA ASP A 463 -5.28 21.31 -9.99
C ASP A 463 -5.87 21.92 -11.27
N ARG A 464 -5.02 22.36 -12.21
CA ARG A 464 -5.47 22.85 -13.53
C ARG A 464 -6.09 21.74 -14.36
N MET A 465 -5.48 20.56 -14.38
CA MET A 465 -6.03 19.36 -15.01
C MET A 465 -7.37 18.97 -14.36
N ASN A 466 -7.49 19.08 -13.04
CA ASN A 466 -8.74 18.83 -12.32
C ASN A 466 -9.87 19.77 -12.74
N LYS A 467 -9.58 21.05 -12.98
CA LYS A 467 -10.57 22.01 -13.52
C LYS A 467 -11.05 21.66 -14.93
N LEU A 468 -10.24 20.92 -15.70
CA LEU A 468 -10.61 20.38 -17.02
C LEU A 468 -11.30 19.01 -16.90
N GLY A 469 -11.52 18.49 -15.69
CA GLY A 469 -12.19 17.22 -15.42
C GLY A 469 -11.24 16.03 -15.22
N TRP A 470 -9.91 16.22 -15.34
CA TRP A 470 -8.93 15.16 -15.16
C TRP A 470 -8.53 14.94 -13.71
N VAL A 471 -8.56 13.70 -13.25
CA VAL A 471 -8.10 13.31 -11.92
C VAL A 471 -6.81 12.53 -12.05
N LEU A 472 -5.69 13.22 -11.88
CA LEU A 472 -4.36 12.64 -11.82
C LEU A 472 -4.00 12.26 -10.38
N SER A 473 -3.15 11.25 -10.22
CA SER A 473 -2.68 10.86 -8.89
C SER A 473 -1.42 11.67 -8.56
N THR A 474 -1.44 12.35 -7.41
CA THR A 474 -0.35 13.19 -6.94
C THR A 474 0.72 12.36 -6.21
N LEU A 475 1.99 12.64 -6.51
CA LEU A 475 3.16 11.94 -6.00
C LEU A 475 4.10 12.89 -5.26
N GLN A 476 4.93 12.33 -4.39
CA GLN A 476 5.94 13.08 -3.64
C GLN A 476 7.24 12.29 -3.57
N ASN A 477 8.35 13.00 -3.32
CA ASN A 477 9.70 12.44 -3.23
C ASN A 477 10.14 11.67 -4.50
N PRO A 478 10.19 12.31 -5.68
CA PRO A 478 10.08 13.77 -5.93
C PRO A 478 8.66 14.25 -6.24
N PRO A 479 8.39 15.58 -6.23
CA PRO A 479 7.11 16.13 -6.67
C PRO A 479 6.77 15.70 -8.09
N ALA A 480 5.62 15.04 -8.25
CA ALA A 480 5.17 14.55 -9.55
C ALA A 480 3.67 14.26 -9.55
N VAL A 481 3.18 13.88 -10.72
CA VAL A 481 1.88 13.23 -10.91
C VAL A 481 2.06 11.99 -11.77
N HIS A 482 1.09 11.08 -11.73
CA HIS A 482 0.99 10.04 -12.73
C HIS A 482 -0.41 9.89 -13.29
N ILE A 483 -0.47 9.22 -14.44
CA ILE A 483 -1.67 8.61 -14.99
C ILE A 483 -1.47 7.09 -15.06
N CYS A 484 -2.31 6.34 -14.34
CA CYS A 484 -2.38 4.89 -14.42
C CYS A 484 -3.39 4.51 -15.51
N VAL A 485 -2.90 4.02 -16.64
CA VAL A 485 -3.69 3.74 -17.83
C VAL A 485 -4.56 2.50 -17.61
N THR A 486 -5.83 2.64 -17.95
CA THR A 486 -6.88 1.62 -17.87
C THR A 486 -7.60 1.49 -19.21
N LEU A 487 -8.53 0.53 -19.35
CA LEU A 487 -9.35 0.41 -20.56
C LEU A 487 -10.16 1.66 -20.90
N ASN A 488 -10.51 2.50 -19.92
CA ASN A 488 -11.24 3.74 -20.21
C ASN A 488 -10.38 4.75 -20.99
N HIS A 489 -9.06 4.70 -20.81
CA HIS A 489 -8.12 5.56 -21.52
C HIS A 489 -7.82 5.09 -22.94
N THR A 490 -8.14 3.83 -23.28
CA THR A 490 -7.92 3.28 -24.63
C THR A 490 -9.08 3.60 -25.58
N LYS A 491 -10.05 4.41 -25.16
CA LYS A 491 -11.16 4.87 -25.99
C LYS A 491 -10.64 5.92 -26.98
N SER A 492 -11.25 5.93 -28.17
CA SER A 492 -10.86 6.85 -29.25
C SER A 492 -10.89 8.31 -28.77
N GLY A 493 -9.79 9.04 -29.00
CA GLY A 493 -9.69 10.46 -28.69
C GLY A 493 -9.29 10.80 -27.24
N VAL A 494 -9.27 9.83 -26.31
CA VAL A 494 -8.99 10.13 -24.89
C VAL A 494 -7.52 10.48 -24.68
N VAL A 495 -6.59 9.73 -25.28
CA VAL A 495 -5.15 10.02 -25.16
C VAL A 495 -4.80 11.34 -25.84
N GLU A 496 -5.38 11.60 -27.01
CA GLU A 496 -5.16 12.83 -27.75
C GLU A 496 -5.74 14.04 -26.99
N ASN A 497 -6.92 13.89 -26.39
CA ASN A 497 -7.50 14.93 -25.54
C ASN A 497 -6.64 15.18 -24.30
N PHE A 498 -6.19 14.11 -23.63
CA PHE A 498 -5.30 14.21 -22.47
C PHE A 498 -4.06 15.04 -22.78
N LEU A 499 -3.35 14.70 -23.87
CA LEU A 499 -2.12 15.37 -24.25
C LEU A 499 -2.35 16.83 -24.66
N ARG A 500 -3.47 17.13 -25.32
CA ARG A 500 -3.85 18.50 -25.69
C ARG A 500 -4.13 19.34 -24.45
N GLU A 501 -5.00 18.87 -23.57
CA GLU A 501 -5.41 19.59 -22.37
C GLU A 501 -4.27 19.70 -21.35
N LEU A 502 -3.37 18.71 -21.31
CA LEU A 502 -2.14 18.77 -20.53
C LEU A 502 -1.21 19.90 -20.99
N ASN A 503 -1.03 20.07 -22.31
CA ASN A 503 -0.27 21.20 -22.84
C ASN A 503 -0.96 22.54 -22.54
N MET A 504 -2.27 22.63 -22.75
CA MET A 504 -3.04 23.83 -22.41
C MET A 504 -2.90 24.21 -20.94
N ALA A 505 -2.97 23.25 -20.03
CA ALA A 505 -2.81 23.48 -18.59
C ALA A 505 -1.39 23.96 -18.24
N CYS A 506 -0.36 23.47 -18.94
CA CYS A 506 1.00 24.00 -18.81
C CYS A 506 1.11 25.44 -19.33
N GLU A 507 0.58 25.74 -20.51
CA GLU A 507 0.59 27.10 -21.09
C GLU A 507 -0.14 28.10 -20.18
N ASP A 508 -1.31 27.72 -19.65
CA ASP A 508 -2.07 28.50 -18.68
C ASP A 508 -1.24 28.85 -17.43
N LEU A 509 -0.44 27.90 -16.92
CA LEU A 509 0.43 28.11 -15.75
C LEU A 509 1.63 29.00 -16.07
N VAL A 510 2.18 28.90 -17.28
CA VAL A 510 3.27 29.77 -17.74
C VAL A 510 2.76 31.20 -17.88
N SER A 511 1.59 31.39 -18.47
CA SER A 511 0.99 32.72 -18.65
C SER A 511 0.47 33.32 -17.35
N ASN A 512 0.09 32.50 -16.36
CA ASN A 512 -0.48 32.95 -15.09
C ASN A 512 0.20 32.26 -13.90
N PRO A 513 1.42 32.69 -13.52
CA PRO A 513 2.16 32.10 -12.39
C PRO A 513 1.38 32.11 -11.07
N GLU A 514 0.49 33.08 -10.88
CA GLU A 514 -0.40 33.23 -9.72
C GLU A 514 -1.26 31.99 -9.45
N PHE A 515 -1.57 31.19 -10.47
CA PHE A 515 -2.29 29.93 -10.29
C PHE A 515 -1.52 28.92 -9.42
N SER A 516 -0.19 29.02 -9.35
CA SER A 516 0.61 28.21 -8.43
C SER A 516 0.35 28.57 -6.96
N HIS A 517 0.10 29.84 -6.67
CA HIS A 517 -0.22 30.30 -5.31
C HIS A 517 -1.67 29.98 -4.90
N GLN A 518 -2.57 29.84 -5.88
CA GLN A 518 -3.97 29.47 -5.66
C GLN A 518 -4.21 27.96 -5.58
N SER A 519 -3.18 27.14 -5.89
CA SER A 519 -3.30 25.69 -5.91
C SER A 519 -3.42 25.14 -4.47
N ARG A 520 -4.56 24.52 -4.18
CA ARG A 520 -4.81 23.85 -2.89
C ARG A 520 -3.88 22.66 -2.71
N THR A 521 -3.68 21.88 -3.77
CA THR A 521 -2.80 20.72 -3.75
C THR A 521 -1.35 21.14 -3.52
N ALA A 522 -0.88 22.19 -4.19
CA ALA A 522 0.45 22.74 -3.96
C ALA A 522 0.65 23.21 -2.52
N ALA A 523 -0.36 23.87 -1.93
CA ALA A 523 -0.31 24.30 -0.54
C ALA A 523 -0.21 23.12 0.43
N ILE A 524 -1.02 22.06 0.23
CA ILE A 524 -1.00 20.86 1.08
C ILE A 524 0.37 20.16 0.98
N TYR A 525 0.83 19.83 -0.23
CA TYR A 525 2.11 19.12 -0.39
C TYR A 525 3.33 19.97 -0.01
N GLY A 526 3.25 21.29 -0.17
CA GLY A 526 4.25 22.24 0.33
C GLY A 526 4.33 22.23 1.86
N MET A 527 3.17 22.26 2.54
CA MET A 527 3.07 22.19 4.00
C MET A 527 3.54 20.85 4.55
N VAL A 528 3.11 19.73 3.95
CA VAL A 528 3.53 18.36 4.30
C VAL A 528 5.06 18.22 4.24
N SER A 529 5.68 18.79 3.21
CA SER A 529 7.15 18.78 3.05
C SER A 529 7.86 19.63 4.12
N ALA A 530 7.23 20.73 4.54
CA ALA A 530 7.79 21.64 5.53
C ALA A 530 7.67 21.09 6.97
N VAL A 531 6.54 20.46 7.32
CA VAL A 531 6.23 20.00 8.68
C VAL A 531 5.72 18.54 8.67
N PRO A 532 6.61 17.55 8.57
CA PRO A 532 6.23 16.13 8.48
C PRO A 532 5.40 15.63 9.67
N ASP A 533 5.57 16.23 10.86
CA ASP A 533 4.89 15.81 12.07
C ASP A 533 3.39 16.18 12.09
N LEU A 534 2.94 17.13 11.24
CA LEU A 534 1.52 17.48 11.12
C LEU A 534 0.74 16.57 10.16
N VAL A 535 1.44 15.80 9.33
CA VAL A 535 0.82 14.99 8.26
C VAL A 535 -0.12 13.93 8.84
N GLU A 536 0.27 13.31 9.97
CA GLU A 536 -0.55 12.29 10.64
C GLU A 536 -1.84 12.89 11.19
N GLU A 537 -1.79 14.08 11.79
CA GLU A 537 -2.98 14.77 12.31
C GLU A 537 -3.91 15.24 11.19
N ILE A 538 -3.35 15.81 10.11
CA ILE A 538 -4.14 16.20 8.93
C ILE A 538 -4.82 14.99 8.30
N SER A 539 -4.12 13.86 8.23
CA SER A 539 -4.69 12.60 7.72
C SER A 539 -5.82 12.10 8.61
N GLN A 540 -5.70 12.21 9.93
CA GLN A 540 -6.78 11.88 10.87
C GLN A 540 -8.00 12.77 10.63
N MET A 541 -7.81 14.09 10.53
CA MET A 541 -8.91 15.03 10.27
C MET A 541 -9.62 14.76 8.94
N TYR A 542 -8.87 14.43 7.89
CA TYR A 542 -9.44 14.03 6.61
C TYR A 542 -10.32 12.77 6.76
N LEU A 543 -9.82 11.75 7.46
CA LEU A 543 -10.58 10.52 7.69
C LEU A 543 -11.82 10.75 8.56
N ASP A 544 -11.71 11.55 9.62
CA ASP A 544 -12.86 11.92 10.47
C ASP A 544 -13.91 12.68 9.65
N SER A 545 -13.48 13.55 8.74
CA SER A 545 -14.37 14.30 7.85
C SER A 545 -15.17 13.39 6.90
N CYS A 546 -14.63 12.25 6.49
CA CYS A 546 -15.36 11.24 5.71
C CYS A 546 -16.52 10.59 6.49
N TYR A 547 -16.45 10.57 7.82
CA TYR A 547 -17.51 10.07 8.70
C TYR A 547 -18.33 11.18 9.36
N ALA A 548 -17.98 12.45 9.11
CA ALA A 548 -18.72 13.59 9.61
C ALA A 548 -20.11 13.66 8.96
N MET A 549 -21.10 14.13 9.73
CA MET A 549 -22.46 14.38 9.27
C MET A 549 -22.82 15.85 9.53
N PRO A 550 -22.30 16.78 8.71
CA PRO A 550 -22.53 18.21 8.90
C PRO A 550 -24.02 18.54 8.96
N LEU A 551 -24.37 19.61 9.69
CA LEU A 551 -25.76 20.04 9.75
C LEU A 551 -26.23 20.54 8.37
N PRO A 552 -27.47 20.21 7.97
CA PRO A 552 -28.02 20.67 6.71
C PRO A 552 -28.21 22.20 6.75
N PRO A 553 -28.08 22.89 5.60
CA PRO A 553 -28.29 24.34 5.52
C PRO A 553 -29.67 24.78 6.02
N SER A 554 -30.66 23.89 5.91
CA SER A 554 -32.05 24.12 6.35
C SER A 554 -32.25 23.94 7.86
N GLY A 555 -31.25 23.42 8.59
CA GLY A 555 -31.38 23.01 9.99
C GLY A 555 -32.30 21.80 10.23
N ARG A 556 -32.92 21.24 9.19
CA ARG A 556 -33.80 20.07 9.29
C ARG A 556 -33.01 18.81 8.94
N THR A 557 -32.74 17.98 9.92
CA THR A 557 -32.18 16.64 9.69
C THR A 557 -33.29 15.67 9.26
N LEU A 558 -32.94 14.61 8.52
CA LEU A 558 -33.81 13.45 8.31
C LEU A 558 -33.99 12.70 9.63
N SER A 559 -34.58 13.33 10.65
CA SER A 559 -35.24 12.59 11.71
C SER A 559 -36.63 12.27 11.20
N VAL A 560 -36.84 10.98 10.97
CA VAL A 560 -38.13 10.29 10.84
C VAL A 560 -39.25 11.14 11.42
N GLU A 561 -40.15 11.60 10.56
CA GLU A 561 -41.44 12.25 10.87
C GLU A 561 -41.46 13.12 12.12
N GLY A 562 -41.58 14.45 11.94
CA GLY A 562 -41.65 15.40 13.06
C GLY A 562 -42.54 14.93 14.23
N ARG A 563 -41.92 14.35 15.27
CA ARG A 563 -42.44 14.19 16.64
C ARG A 563 -41.35 13.62 17.56
N LYS A 564 -41.10 14.42 18.61
CA LYS A 564 -40.27 14.19 19.81
C LYS A 564 -38.75 14.35 19.62
N LYS A 565 -38.28 15.50 20.11
CA LYS A 565 -36.92 15.71 20.62
C LYS A 565 -36.42 14.42 21.29
N SER A 566 -35.41 13.77 20.72
CA SER A 566 -34.63 12.80 21.47
C SER A 566 -33.95 13.58 22.61
N LEU A 567 -34.24 13.16 23.83
CA LEU A 567 -33.55 13.61 25.04
C LEU A 567 -32.14 13.02 25.01
N ILE A 568 -31.22 13.67 24.34
CA ILE A 568 -29.79 13.52 24.59
C ILE A 568 -29.30 14.93 24.89
N PRO A 569 -28.92 15.25 26.14
CA PRO A 569 -28.40 16.57 26.47
C PRO A 569 -27.04 16.78 25.81
N ASP A 570 -26.83 18.00 25.32
CA ASP A 570 -25.56 18.50 24.77
C ASP A 570 -24.38 18.32 25.74
#